data_AF-A0AA96F9S8-F1
#
_entry.id   AF-A0AA96F9S8-F1
#
_cell.length_a   1.000
_cell.length_b   1.000
_cell.length_c   1.000
_cell.angle_alpha   90.00
_cell.angle_beta   90.00
_cell.angle_gamma   90.00
#
_symmetry.space_group_name_H-M   'P 1'
#
loop_
_entity.id
_entity.type
_entity.pdbx_description
1 polymer ?
#
loop_
_entity_poly.entity_id
_entity_poly.type
_entity_poly.pdbx_seq_one_letter_code
_entity_poly.pdbx_strand_id
1 'polypeptide(L)' 'MSAASLLLMIASMVVIWGGLTASAVALVRRPENSHMPDGGEDDPPPDE' A
#
# COMPACT_ATOMS: atom_id res chain seq x y z
N MET A 1 34.04 -0.61 -3.53
CA MET A 1 32.72 0.04 -3.33
C MET A 1 32.93 1.54 -3.26
N SER A 2 32.19 2.35 -4.03
CA SER A 2 32.33 3.81 -3.98
C SER A 2 31.33 4.42 -3.00
N ALA A 3 31.67 5.58 -2.41
CA ALA A 3 30.76 6.31 -1.52
C ALA A 3 29.44 6.69 -2.23
N ALA A 4 29.50 7.00 -3.52
CA ALA A 4 28.32 7.29 -4.33
C ALA A 4 27.35 6.10 -4.40
N SER A 5 27.86 4.87 -4.59
CA SER A 5 27.03 3.66 -4.60
C SER A 5 26.34 3.42 -3.25
N LEU A 6 27.04 3.67 -2.14
CA LEU A 6 26.46 3.53 -0.81
C LEU A 6 25.33 4.53 -0.56
N LEU A 7 25.52 5.79 -0.98
CA LEU A 7 24.49 6.82 -0.86
C LEU A 7 23.25 6.49 -1.68
N LEU A 8 23.41 6.03 -2.91
CA LEU A 8 22.29 5.61 -3.75
C LEU A 8 21.57 4.39 -3.18
N MET A 9 22.30 3.44 -2.60
CA MET A 9 21.72 2.29 -1.93
C MET A 9 20.84 2.72 -0.74
N ILE A 10 21.37 3.58 0.14
CA ILE A 10 20.64 4.09 1.30
C ILE A 10 19.42 4.89 0.85
N ALA A 11 19.56 5.77 -0.15
CA ALA A 11 18.44 6.56 -0.67
C ALA A 11 17.33 5.66 -1.20
N SER A 12 17.67 4.63 -1.98
CA SER A 12 16.70 3.65 -2.49
C SER A 12 16.00 2.91 -1.35
N MET A 13 16.75 2.46 -0.34
CA MET A 13 16.21 1.81 0.85
C MET A 13 15.20 2.72 1.58
N VAL A 14 15.54 3.99 1.80
CA VAL A 14 14.68 4.96 2.47
C VAL A 14 13.42 5.25 1.65
N VAL A 15 13.53 5.35 0.32
CA VAL A 15 12.36 5.61 -0.54
C VAL A 15 11.39 4.43 -0.51
N ILE A 16 11.89 3.20 -0.68
CA ILE A 16 11.05 1.99 -0.69
C ILE A 16 10.37 1.79 0.66
N TRP A 17 11.16 1.73 1.73
CA TRP A 17 10.65 1.45 3.06
C TRP A 17 9.90 2.63 3.66
N GLY A 18 10.35 3.85 3.42
CA GLY A 18 9.67 5.07 3.85
C GLY A 18 8.31 5.24 3.18
N GLY A 19 8.24 5.01 1.86
CA GLY A 19 6.97 5.04 1.12
C GLY A 19 5.99 3.97 1.60
N LEU A 20 6.47 2.74 1.78
CA LEU A 20 5.66 1.63 2.30
C LEU A 20 5.14 1.92 3.71
N THR A 21 6.02 2.36 4.61
CA THR A 21 5.65 2.68 6.00
C THR A 21 4.64 3.83 6.04
N ALA A 22 4.85 4.87 5.24
CA ALA A 22 3.92 5.99 5.14
C ALA A 22 2.54 5.56 4.64
N SER A 23 2.50 4.70 3.61
CA SER A 23 1.25 4.14 3.07
C SER A 23 0.51 3.29 4.11
N ALA A 24 1.22 2.39 4.78
CA ALA A 24 0.65 1.55 5.83
C ALA A 24 0.09 2.40 6.99
N VAL A 25 0.84 3.40 7.45
CA VAL A 25 0.40 4.32 8.51
C VAL A 25 -0.82 5.13 8.07
N ALA A 26 -0.86 5.60 6.82
CA ALA A 26 -2.00 6.33 6.29
C ALA A 26 -3.27 5.45 6.28
N LEU A 27 -3.15 4.18 5.87
CA LEU A 27 -4.26 3.24 5.86
C LEU A 27 -4.74 2.90 7.28
N VAL A 28 -3.81 2.64 8.21
CA VAL A 28 -4.13 2.36 9.61
C VAL A 28 -4.82 3.55 10.29
N ARG A 29 -4.46 4.78 9.93
CA ARG A 29 -5.09 6.00 10.46
C ARG A 29 -6.51 6.24 9.94
N ARG A 30 -6.88 5.63 8.80
CA ARG A 30 -8.21 5.78 8.20
C ARG A 30 -8.69 4.44 7.63
N PRO A 31 -9.04 3.47 8.51
CA PRO A 31 -9.34 2.10 8.11
C PRO A 31 -10.67 1.94 7.35
N GLU A 32 -11.61 2.88 7.51
CA GLU A 32 -12.94 2.79 6.88
C GLU A 32 -12.97 3.43 5.48
N ASN A 33 -13.24 2.59 4.49
CA ASN A 33 -13.69 2.99 3.16
C ASN A 33 -15.18 3.35 3.23
N SER A 34 -15.51 4.64 3.31
CA SER A 34 -16.89 5.14 3.31
C SER A 34 -17.66 4.90 2.00
N HIS A 35 -17.02 4.28 1.01
CA HIS A 35 -17.59 3.95 -0.29
C HIS A 35 -17.58 2.45 -0.57
N MET A 36 -17.21 1.60 0.39
CA MET A 36 -17.39 0.17 0.20
C MET A 36 -18.88 -0.15 0.33
N PRO A 37 -19.52 -0.77 -0.68
CA PRO A 37 -20.86 -1.32 -0.50
C PRO A 37 -20.81 -2.40 0.59
N ASP A 38 -21.94 -2.66 1.24
CA ASP A 38 -22.05 -3.74 2.20
C ASP A 38 -21.60 -5.05 1.54
N GLY A 39 -20.58 -5.70 2.10
CA GLY A 39 -20.11 -6.99 1.61
C GLY A 39 -21.18 -8.04 1.87
N GLY A 40 -21.67 -8.72 0.82
CA GLY A 40 -22.67 -9.77 0.97
C GLY A 40 -23.65 -9.94 -0.20
N GLU A 41 -23.69 -9.02 -1.17
CA GLU A 41 -24.29 -9.33 -2.47
C GLU A 41 -23.27 -10.13 -3.28
N ASP A 42 -23.15 -11.42 -2.94
CA ASP A 42 -22.64 -12.40 -3.90
C ASP A 42 -23.52 -12.26 -5.14
N ASP A 43 -22.98 -11.67 -6.22
CA ASP A 43 -23.66 -11.61 -7.50
C ASP A 43 -24.20 -13.02 -7.80
N PRO A 44 -25.53 -13.22 -7.91
CA PRO A 44 -26.05 -14.52 -8.25
C PRO A 44 -25.40 -14.94 -9.59
N PRO A 45 -24.90 -16.17 -9.70
CA PRO A 45 -24.31 -16.63 -10.94
C PRO A 45 -25.35 -16.45 -12.07
N PRO A 46 -24.94 -15.99 -13.26
CA PRO A 46 -25.88 -15.72 -14.35
C PRO A 46 -26.66 -17.00 -14.66
N ASP A 47 -27.98 -16.88 -14.73
CA ASP A 47 -28.90 -17.98 -15.04
C ASP A 47 -28.52 -18.61 -16.40
N GLU A 48 -28.20 -19.91 -16.42
CA GLU A 48 -28.07 -20.73 -17.65
C GLU A 48 -29.42 -21.31 -18.09
#